data_AF-R5Z3C2-F1
#
_entry.id   AF-R5Z3C2-F1
#
_cell.length_a   1.000
_cell.length_b   1.000
_cell.length_c   1.000
_cell.angle_alpha   90.00
_cell.angle_beta   90.00
_cell.angle_gamma   90.00
#
_symmetry.space_group_name_H-M   'P 1'
#
loop_
_entity.id
_entity.type
_entity.pdbx_description
1 polymer ?
#
loop_
_entity_poly.entity_id
_entity_poly.type
_entity_poly.pdbx_seq_one_letter_code
_entity_poly.pdbx_strand_id
1 'polypeptide(L)' 'MEEKVLEVINELRPFLMNDGGNIEFVKIDGNILYVTLQGACKHCPMQEITLKDGIERTIIDKVPEIKEVRIIEEV' A
#
# COMPACT_ATOMS: atom_id res chain seq x y z
N MET A 1 -9.71 -8.33 9.90
CA MET A 1 -9.24 -7.03 9.40
C MET A 1 -8.05 -7.20 8.47
N GLU A 2 -6.97 -7.86 8.92
CA GLU A 2 -5.80 -8.17 8.07
C GLU A 2 -6.16 -8.95 6.80
N GLU A 3 -7.01 -9.97 6.89
CA GLU A 3 -7.41 -10.78 5.73
C GLU A 3 -8.02 -9.93 4.59
N LYS A 4 -8.93 -9.01 4.93
CA LYS A 4 -9.50 -8.07 3.96
C LYS A 4 -8.44 -7.18 3.34
N VAL A 5 -7.53 -6.64 4.16
CA VAL A 5 -6.43 -5.79 3.67
C VAL A 5 -5.54 -6.59 2.71
N LEU A 6 -5.22 -7.84 3.03
CA LEU A 6 -4.44 -8.74 2.19
C LEU A 6 -5.15 -9.04 0.87
N GLU A 7 -6.46 -9.26 0.86
CA GLU A 7 -7.25 -9.42 -0.38
C GLU A 7 -7.13 -8.19 -1.27
N VAL A 8 -7.34 -6.98 -0.72
CA VAL A 8 -7.23 -5.73 -1.48
C VAL A 8 -5.82 -5.52 -2.01
N ILE A 9 -4.81 -5.79 -1.19
CA ILE A 9 -3.40 -5.70 -1.60
C ILE A 9 -3.13 -6.67 -2.75
N ASN A 10 -3.60 -7.92 -2.67
CA ASN A 10 -3.41 -8.91 -3.73
C ASN A 10 -4.13 -8.53 -5.04
N GLU A 11 -5.27 -7.86 -4.97
CA GLU A 11 -5.93 -7.29 -6.15
C GLU A 11 -5.10 -6.15 -6.78
N LEU A 12 -4.40 -5.36 -5.97
CA LEU A 12 -3.57 -4.24 -6.44
C LEU A 12 -2.20 -4.67 -6.98
N ARG A 13 -1.62 -5.77 -6.46
CA ARG A 13 -0.32 -6.31 -6.88
C ARG A 13 -0.13 -6.42 -8.40
N PRO A 14 -1.04 -7.04 -9.19
CA PRO A 14 -0.85 -7.14 -10.64
C PRO A 14 -0.77 -5.77 -11.33
N PHE A 15 -1.53 -4.77 -10.86
CA PHE A 15 -1.46 -3.41 -11.40
C PHE A 15 -0.13 -2.73 -11.05
N LEU A 16 0.30 -2.88 -9.79
CA LEU A 16 1.57 -2.32 -9.32
C LEU A 16 2.77 -2.96 -10.01
N MET A 17 2.75 -4.29 -10.20
CA MET A 17 3.78 -5.04 -10.91
C MET A 17 3.88 -4.63 -12.39
N ASN A 18 2.77 -4.27 -13.02
CA ASN A 18 2.77 -3.76 -14.39
C ASN A 18 3.42 -2.36 -14.50
N ASP A 19 3.30 -1.54 -13.45
CA ASP A 19 4.03 -0.27 -13.27
C ASP A 19 5.49 -0.48 -12.81
N GLY A 20 5.94 -1.72 -12.66
CA GLY A 20 7.29 -2.07 -12.20
C GLY A 20 7.49 -1.95 -10.69
N GLY A 21 6.42 -1.80 -9.91
CA GLY A 21 6.41 -1.77 -8.46
C GLY A 21 5.87 -3.04 -7.81
N ASN A 22 5.92 -3.08 -6.49
CA ASN A 22 5.20 -4.07 -5.69
C ASN A 22 4.88 -3.46 -4.32
N ILE A 23 3.87 -4.02 -3.65
CA ILE A 23 3.47 -3.65 -2.30
C ILE A 23 3.46 -4.90 -1.44
N GLU A 24 3.97 -4.80 -0.22
CA GLU A 24 3.81 -5.85 0.78
C GLU A 24 3.20 -5.31 2.06
N PHE A 25 2.32 -6.13 2.62
CA PHE A 25 1.74 -5.91 3.93
C PHE A 25 2.81 -6.13 5.01
N VAL A 26 2.95 -5.18 5.94
CA VAL A 26 3.87 -5.33 7.08
C VAL A 26 3.09 -5.64 8.36
N LYS A 27 2.21 -4.73 8.77
CA LYS A 27 1.43 -4.84 10.00
C LYS A 27 0.30 -3.82 10.05
N ILE A 28 -0.62 -4.00 10.98
CA ILE A 28 -1.61 -2.98 11.35
C ILE A 28 -1.42 -2.58 12.81
N ASP A 29 -1.34 -1.28 13.07
CA ASP A 29 -1.28 -0.70 14.42
C ASP A 29 -2.52 0.18 14.64
N GLY A 30 -3.51 -0.35 15.36
CA GLY A 30 -4.79 0.31 15.57
C GLY A 30 -5.53 0.55 14.24
N ASN A 31 -5.54 1.80 13.77
CA ASN A 31 -6.17 2.23 12.52
C ASN A 31 -5.14 2.59 11.43
N ILE A 32 -3.85 2.33 11.67
CA ILE A 32 -2.76 2.64 10.74
C ILE A 32 -2.25 1.35 10.11
N LEU A 33 -2.35 1.25 8.78
CA LEU A 33 -1.78 0.16 8.01
C LEU A 33 -0.34 0.48 7.61
N TYR A 34 0.58 -0.42 7.90
CA TYR A 34 1.98 -0.33 7.49
C TYR A 34 2.23 -1.26 6.32
N VAL A 35 2.79 -0.70 5.25
CA VAL A 35 3.16 -1.42 4.03
C VAL A 35 4.59 -1.06 3.62
N THR A 36 5.22 -1.89 2.82
CA THR A 36 6.49 -1.59 2.16
C THR A 36 6.28 -1.59 0.65
N LEU A 37 6.88 -0.60 -0.02
CA LEU A 37 6.88 -0.52 -1.48
C LEU A 37 8.22 -1.02 -2.02
N GLN A 38 8.16 -1.88 -3.03
CA GLN A 38 9.31 -2.46 -3.71
C GLN A 38 9.31 -2.06 -5.19
N GLY A 39 10.48 -2.17 -5.84
CA GLY A 39 10.63 -1.98 -7.29
C GLY A 39 10.82 -0.53 -7.74
N ALA A 40 10.41 -0.23 -8.97
CA ALA A 40 10.56 1.06 -9.64
C ALA A 40 9.86 2.21 -8.89
N CYS A 41 8.86 1.90 -8.06
CA CYS A 41 8.18 2.86 -7.19
C CYS A 41 9.12 3.61 -6.24
N LYS A 42 10.31 3.07 -5.91
CA LYS A 42 11.31 3.75 -5.06
C LYS A 42 12.08 4.88 -5.75
N HIS A 43 12.06 4.98 -7.09
CA HIS A 43 13.05 5.80 -7.80
C HIS A 43 12.54 7.17 -8.27
N CYS A 44 11.28 7.52 -8.00
CA CYS A 44 10.72 8.83 -8.37
C CYS A 44 9.90 9.43 -7.21
N PRO A 45 10.40 10.47 -6.52
CA PRO A 45 9.76 11.02 -5.31
C PRO A 45 8.36 11.59 -5.59
N MET A 46 8.06 11.90 -6.85
CA MET A 46 6.73 12.38 -7.26
C MET A 46 5.72 11.23 -7.45
N GLN A 47 6.18 10.04 -7.85
CA GLN A 47 5.30 8.88 -8.00
C GLN A 47 4.95 8.25 -6.66
N GLU A 48 5.85 8.31 -5.68
CA GLU A 48 5.62 7.74 -4.36
C GLU A 48 4.41 8.38 -3.66
N ILE A 49 4.28 9.71 -3.72
CA ILE A 49 3.15 10.46 -3.13
C ILE A 49 1.84 10.09 -3.83
N THR A 50 1.83 10.14 -5.16
CA THR A 50 0.59 9.93 -5.95
C THR A 50 0.09 8.49 -5.84
N LEU A 51 1.01 7.53 -5.81
CA LEU A 51 0.70 6.11 -5.70
C LEU A 51 0.24 5.75 -4.28
N LYS A 52 0.92 6.29 -3.26
CA LYS A 52 0.50 6.16 -1.86
C LYS A 52 -0.95 6.63 -1.69
N ASP A 53 -1.29 7.80 -2.21
CA ASP A 53 -2.63 8.38 -2.10
C ASP A 53 -3.69 7.47 -2.75
N GLY A 54 -3.38 6.92 -3.93
CA GLY A 54 -4.24 5.97 -4.63
C GLY A 54 -4.49 4.69 -3.81
N ILE A 55 -3.41 4.07 -3.32
CA ILE A 55 -3.49 2.84 -2.51
C ILE A 55 -4.24 3.10 -1.20
N GLU A 56 -3.90 4.18 -0.50
CA GLU A 56 -4.54 4.58 0.75
C GLU A 56 -6.04 4.75 0.54
N ARG A 57 -6.44 5.45 -0.51
CA ARG A 57 -7.85 5.67 -0.81
C ARG A 57 -8.60 4.39 -1.15
N THR A 58 -8.01 3.49 -1.95
CA THR A 58 -8.61 2.18 -2.24
C THR A 58 -8.76 1.34 -0.97
N ILE A 59 -7.75 1.35 -0.09
CA ILE A 59 -7.80 0.59 1.16
C ILE A 59 -8.85 1.17 2.12
N ILE A 60 -8.93 2.49 2.28
CA ILE A 60 -9.94 3.12 3.14
C ILE A 60 -11.35 2.87 2.59
N ASP A 61 -11.54 2.88 1.27
CA ASP A 61 -12.83 2.62 0.63
C ASP A 61 -13.33 1.18 0.87
N LYS A 62 -12.45 0.18 0.69
CA LYS A 62 -12.76 -1.23 0.94
C LYS A 62 -12.73 -1.63 2.42
N VAL A 63 -11.89 -0.96 3.22
CA VAL A 63 -11.62 -1.24 4.63
C VAL A 63 -11.66 0.08 5.43
N PRO A 64 -12.86 0.60 5.75
CA PRO A 64 -13.03 1.88 6.46
C PRO A 64 -12.51 1.87 7.91
N GLU A 65 -12.10 0.71 8.42
CA GLU A 65 -11.43 0.57 9.71
C GLU A 65 -10.01 1.19 9.68
N ILE A 66 -9.36 1.19 8.52
CA ILE A 66 -8.07 1.85 8.30
C ILE A 66 -8.33 3.35 8.07
N LYS A 67 -7.56 4.20 8.74
CA LYS A 67 -7.63 5.66 8.60
C LYS A 67 -6.39 6.27 7.97
N GLU A 68 -5.27 5.56 8.00
CA GLU A 68 -4.00 6.05 7.49
C GLU A 68 -3.17 4.86 6.97
N VAL A 69 -2.50 5.05 5.85
CA VAL A 69 -1.54 4.08 5.32
C VAL A 69 -0.14 4.69 5.38
N ARG A 70 0.80 3.99 6.02
CA ARG A 70 2.20 4.38 6.11
C ARG A 70 3.07 3.41 5.34
N ILE A 71 3.92 3.98 4.49
CA ILE A 71 4.98 3.24 3.83
C ILE A 71 6.19 3.28 4.76
N ILE A 72 6.76 2.12 5.05
CA ILE A 72 8.03 2.01 5.74
C ILE A 72 9.08 1.52 4.76
N GLU A 73 10.28 2.07 4.86
CA GLU A 73 11.44 1.55 4.17
C GLU A 73 12.14 0.56 5.11
N GLU A 74 12.32 -0.69 4.68
CA GLU A 74 13.31 -1.56 5.32
C GLU A 74 14.69 -0.94 5.06
N VAL A 75 15.35 -0.55 6.15
CA VAL A 75 16.68 0.07 6.20
C VAL A 75 17.76 -1.00 6.20
#